data_AF-A0A560CS75-F1
#
_entry.id   AF-A0A560CS75-F1
#
_cell.length_a   1.000
_cell.length_b   1.000
_cell.length_c   1.000
_cell.angle_alpha   90.00
_cell.angle_beta   90.00
_cell.angle_gamma   90.00
#
_symmetry.space_group_name_H-M   'P 1'
#
loop_
_entity.id
_entity.type
_entity.pdbx_description
1 polymer ?
#
loop_
_entity_poly.entity_id
_entity_poly.type
_entity_poly.pdbx_seq_one_letter_code
_entity_poly.pdbx_strand_id
1 'polypeptide(L)' 'MFTVSESEAETIRRAFHDRGEWSAVVELRRLFPVFANNPEALRCVRAIAGWQPLPESAALPPKVTPLRRRKPAEPPL' A
#
# COMPACT_ATOMS: atom_id res chain seq x y z
N MET A 1 -13.56 -4.18 -12.15
CA MET A 1 -12.22 -3.93 -11.57
C MET A 1 -12.36 -2.92 -10.45
N PHE A 2 -11.59 -3.06 -9.37
CA PHE A 2 -11.56 -2.14 -8.23
C PHE A 2 -10.10 -1.88 -7.86
N THR A 3 -9.82 -0.75 -7.25
CA THR A 3 -8.48 -0.35 -6.79
C THR A 3 -8.45 -0.37 -5.28
N VAL A 4 -7.39 -0.96 -4.71
CA VAL A 4 -7.18 -1.05 -3.25
C VAL A 4 -5.97 -0.18 -2.92
N SER A 5 -6.15 0.79 -2.04
CA SER A 5 -5.06 1.59 -1.48
C SER A 5 -4.26 0.78 -0.46
N GLU A 6 -3.05 1.24 -0.13
CA GLU A 6 -2.19 0.52 0.83
C GLU A 6 -2.82 0.43 2.22
N SER A 7 -3.52 1.48 2.66
CA SER A 7 -4.22 1.50 3.96
C SER A 7 -5.39 0.51 4.02
N GLU A 8 -6.11 0.34 2.92
CA GLU A 8 -7.17 -0.66 2.80
C GLU A 8 -6.59 -2.07 2.79
N ALA A 9 -5.51 -2.29 2.02
CA ALA A 9 -4.80 -3.55 1.99
C ALA A 9 -4.24 -3.92 3.36
N GLU A 10 -3.66 -2.96 4.09
CA GLU A 10 -3.18 -3.16 5.46
C GLU A 10 -4.32 -3.57 6.40
N THR A 11 -5.47 -2.89 6.34
CA THR A 11 -6.63 -3.20 7.18
C THR A 11 -7.10 -4.63 6.96
N ILE A 12 -7.20 -5.05 5.69
CA ILE A 12 -7.61 -6.40 5.30
C ILE A 12 -6.56 -7.44 5.74
N ARG A 13 -5.26 -7.17 5.52
CA ARG A 13 -4.17 -8.05 5.95
C ARG A 13 -4.16 -8.25 7.47
N ARG A 14 -4.24 -7.18 8.25
CA ARG A 14 -4.31 -7.26 9.71
C ARG A 14 -5.50 -8.07 10.17
N ALA A 15 -6.69 -7.82 9.62
CA ALA A 15 -7.88 -8.60 9.95
C ALA A 15 -7.71 -10.09 9.62
N PHE A 16 -7.03 -10.42 8.51
CA PHE A 16 -6.78 -11.80 8.10
C PHE A 16 -5.84 -12.53 9.07
N HIS A 17 -4.73 -11.89 9.44
CA HIS A 17 -3.72 -12.50 10.32
C HIS A 17 -4.16 -12.54 11.79
N ASP A 18 -4.81 -11.49 12.29
CA ASP A 18 -5.15 -11.35 13.70
C ASP A 18 -6.47 -12.04 14.05
N ARG A 19 -7.46 -11.98 13.15
CA ARG A 19 -8.85 -12.40 13.39
C ARG A 19 -9.36 -13.46 12.44
N GLY A 20 -8.55 -13.85 11.46
CA GLY A 20 -8.86 -14.89 10.49
C GLY A 20 -9.64 -14.41 9.26
N GLU A 21 -9.81 -15.34 8.32
CA GLU A 21 -10.27 -15.08 6.96
C GLU A 21 -11.65 -14.41 6.88
N TRP A 22 -12.62 -14.83 7.69
CA TRP A 22 -13.96 -14.22 7.68
C TRP A 22 -14.00 -12.82 8.27
N SER A 23 -13.10 -12.49 9.21
CA SER A 23 -12.99 -11.11 9.70
C SER A 23 -12.47 -10.19 8.60
N ALA A 24 -11.52 -10.65 7.80
CA ALA A 24 -11.04 -9.91 6.64
C ALA A 24 -12.12 -9.74 5.54
N VAL A 25 -13.01 -10.71 5.36
CA VAL A 25 -14.17 -10.58 4.45
C VAL A 25 -15.14 -9.48 4.92
N VAL A 26 -15.34 -9.33 6.23
CA VAL A 26 -16.16 -8.25 6.79
C VAL A 26 -15.53 -6.89 6.50
N GLU A 27 -14.21 -6.72 6.72
CA GLU A 27 -13.53 -5.47 6.40
C GLU A 27 -13.53 -5.20 4.88
N LEU A 28 -13.33 -6.22 4.04
CA LEU A 28 -13.44 -6.08 2.59
C LEU A 28 -14.81 -5.54 2.18
N ARG A 29 -15.90 -6.06 2.76
CA ARG A 29 -17.27 -5.62 2.46
C ARG A 29 -17.59 -4.22 2.98
N ARG A 30 -16.96 -3.82 4.09
CA ARG A 30 -17.09 -2.46 4.63
C ARG A 30 -16.44 -1.43 3.69
N LEU A 31 -15.27 -1.77 3.15
CA LEU A 31 -14.54 -0.92 2.21
C LEU A 31 -15.16 -0.96 0.80
N PHE A 32 -15.60 -2.15 0.38
CA PHE A 32 -16.13 -2.42 -0.94
C PHE A 32 -17.46 -3.18 -0.85
N PRO A 33 -18.60 -2.46 -0.76
CA PRO A 33 -19.93 -3.07 -0.66
C PRO A 33 -20.33 -3.95 -1.86
N VAL A 34 -19.59 -3.86 -2.98
CA VAL A 34 -19.82 -4.63 -4.21
C VAL A 34 -19.64 -6.15 -4.02
N PHE A 35 -18.89 -6.60 -3.00
CA PHE A 35 -18.63 -8.03 -2.77
C PHE A 35 -19.74 -8.72 -1.97
N ALA A 36 -20.90 -8.93 -2.61
CA ALA A 36 -22.00 -9.69 -2.01
C ALA A 36 -21.70 -11.20 -1.95
N ASN A 37 -20.95 -11.76 -2.90
CA ASN A 37 -20.72 -13.19 -3.01
C ASN A 37 -19.54 -13.67 -2.15
N ASN A 38 -19.74 -14.70 -1.32
CA ASN A 38 -18.71 -15.22 -0.41
C ASN A 38 -17.45 -15.75 -1.13
N PRO A 39 -17.55 -16.59 -2.18
CA PRO A 39 -16.38 -17.15 -2.85
C PRO A 39 -15.49 -16.08 -3.49
N GLU A 40 -16.09 -15.04 -4.06
CA GLU A 40 -15.36 -13.93 -4.68
C GLU A 40 -14.68 -13.05 -3.63
N ALA A 41 -15.38 -12.75 -2.53
CA ALA A 41 -14.80 -12.03 -1.40
C ALA A 41 -13.60 -12.79 -0.79
N LEU A 42 -13.72 -14.10 -0.61
CA LEU A 42 -12.63 -14.94 -0.11
C LEU A 42 -11.43 -14.96 -1.06
N ARG A 43 -11.66 -15.04 -2.37
CA ARG A 43 -10.59 -14.97 -3.37
C ARG A 43 -9.83 -13.64 -3.27
N CYS A 44 -10.56 -12.52 -3.16
CA CYS A 44 -9.95 -11.19 -3.00
C CYS A 44 -9.17 -11.06 -1.69
N VAL A 45 -9.74 -11.48 -0.57
CA VAL A 45 -9.09 -11.45 0.75
C VAL A 45 -7.77 -12.24 0.73
N ARG A 46 -7.75 -13.46 0.18
CA ARG A 46 -6.52 -14.27 0.09
C ARG A 46 -5.47 -13.63 -0.80
N ALA A 47 -5.88 -13.02 -1.91
CA ALA A 47 -4.97 -12.31 -2.79
C ALA A 47 -4.30 -11.13 -2.05
N ILE A 48 -5.10 -10.30 -1.37
CA ILE A 48 -4.62 -9.13 -0.61
C ILE A 48 -3.75 -9.57 0.59
N ALA A 49 -4.11 -10.66 1.26
CA ALA A 49 -3.32 -11.26 2.34
C ALA A 49 -1.90 -11.66 1.88
N GLY A 50 -1.76 -12.06 0.61
CA GLY A 50 -0.47 -12.41 0.03
C GLY A 50 0.36 -11.23 -0.49
N TRP A 51 -0.18 -10.00 -0.49
CA TRP A 51 0.56 -8.82 -0.96
C TRP A 51 1.62 -8.39 0.04
N GLN A 52 2.85 -8.18 -0.44
CA GLN A 52 3.89 -7.55 0.36
C GLN A 52 3.52 -6.08 0.62
N PRO A 53 3.66 -5.59 1.86
CA PRO A 53 3.45 -4.18 2.17
C PRO A 53 4.43 -3.32 1.39
N LEU A 54 3.97 -2.15 0.93
CA LEU A 54 4.90 -1.21 0.32
C LEU A 54 5.95 -0.78 1.36
N PRO A 55 7.24 -0.72 0.99
CA PRO A 55 8.26 -0.25 1.91
C PRO A 55 7.95 1.17 2.34
N GLU A 56 7.93 1.41 3.65
CA GLU A 56 7.60 2.68 4.30
C GLU A 56 8.44 3.87 3.78
N SER A 57 9.59 3.58 3.17
CA SER A 57 10.44 4.57 2.48
C SER A 57 9.78 5.24 1.27
N ALA A 58 8.70 4.69 0.70
CA ALA A 58 7.96 5.32 -0.40
C ALA A 58 6.98 6.42 0.08
N ALA A 59 6.68 6.47 1.38
CA ALA A 59 5.79 7.48 1.96
C ALA A 59 6.52 8.79 2.34
N LEU A 60 7.85 8.78 2.37
CA LEU A 60 8.64 9.99 2.58
C LEU A 60 8.86 10.70 1.23
N PRO A 61 8.62 12.02 1.13
CA PRO A 61 8.95 12.76 -0.08
C PRO A 61 10.45 12.58 -0.39
N PRO A 62 10.83 12.46 -1.67
CA PRO A 62 12.22 12.25 -2.04
C PRO A 62 13.05 13.38 -1.42
N LYS A 63 14.06 12.98 -0.64
CA LYS A 63 15.02 13.91 -0.04
C LYS A 63 15.79 14.52 -1.22
N VAL A 64 15.35 15.66 -1.72
CA VAL A 64 16.07 16.39 -2.77
C VAL A 64 17.36 16.89 -2.13
N THR A 65 18.44 16.12 -2.26
CA THR A 65 19.76 16.61 -1.89
C THR A 65 20.08 17.75 -2.85
N PRO A 66 20.21 19.01 -2.39
CA PRO A 66 20.54 20.10 -3.28
C PRO A 66 21.93 19.83 -3.83
N LEU A 67 22.02 19.71 -5.16
CA LEU A 67 23.29 19.62 -5.86
C LEU A 67 24.09 20.88 -5.53
N ARG A 68 25.17 20.68 -4.78
CA ARG A 68 26.10 21.73 -4.36
C ARG A 68 26.58 22.45 -5.62
N ARG A 69 26.10 23.68 -5.83
CA ARG A 69 26.49 24.58 -6.92
C ARG A 69 28.02 24.66 -6.91
N ARG A 70 28.71 24.01 -7.86
CA ARG A 70 30.15 24.21 -8.03
C ARG A 70 30.31 25.67 -8.50
N LYS A 71 30.95 26.50 -7.68
CA LYS A 71 31.42 27.82 -8.13
C LYS A 71 32.36 27.57 -9.32
N PRO A 72 32.16 28.19 -10.49
CA PRO A 72 33.18 28.18 -11.53
C PRO A 72 34.43 28.85 -10.95
N ALA A 73 35.57 28.16 -11.03
CA ALA A 73 36.85 28.78 -10.73
C ALA A 73 37.14 29.82 -11.82
N GLU A 74 37.39 31.05 -11.39
CA GLU A 74 37.81 32.17 -12.23
C GLU A 74 39.19 31.83 -12.86
N PRO A 75 39.36 31.90 -14.18
CA PRO A 75 40.65 31.61 -14.82
C PRO A 75 41.63 32.79 -14.60
N PRO A 76 42.92 32.54 -14.31
CA PRO A 76 43.91 33.60 -14.17
C PRO A 76 44.34 34.17 -15.53
N LEU A 77 44.84 35.41 -15.47
CA LEU A 77 45.21 36.35 -16.54
C LEU A 77 46.10 35.79 -17.66
#